data_AF-A0A7C8Z8V4-F1
#
_entry.id   AF-A0A7C8Z8V4-F1
#
_cell.length_a   1.000
_cell.length_b   1.000
_cell.length_c   1.000
_cell.angle_alpha   90.00
_cell.angle_beta   90.00
_cell.angle_gamma   90.00
#
_symmetry.space_group_name_H-M   'P 1'
#
loop_
_entity.id
_entity.type
_entity.pdbx_description
1 polymer ?
#
loop_
_entity_poly.entity_id
_entity_poly.type
_entity_poly.pdbx_seq_one_letter_code
_entity_poly.pdbx_strand_id
1 'polypeptide(L)'
;SLFQGAVFDDSGNVISCKMHDLVHDLARALSGNDITQQVQHLSLLCYEQLGSSLEVSKNLRTLLVSCNLLKLENFSNKIFKHLRALCLVGSYAEELPDSIGELKHLRYL
;
A
#
# COMPACT_ATOMS: atom_id res chain seq x y z
N SER A 1 -24.75 11.44 -1.86
CA SER A 1 -23.39 11.98 -2.02
C SER A 1 -22.48 11.39 -0.94
N LEU A 2 -21.25 10.97 -1.31
CA LEU A 2 -20.25 10.40 -0.39
C LEU A 2 -19.77 11.40 0.68
N PHE A 3 -19.71 12.68 0.30
CA PHE A 3 -19.39 13.79 1.18
C PHE A 3 -20.57 14.78 1.18
N GLN A 4 -20.94 15.26 2.37
CA GLN A 4 -22.02 16.23 2.56
C GLN A 4 -21.52 17.43 3.37
N GLY A 5 -22.14 18.59 3.17
CA GLY A 5 -21.82 19.80 3.94
C GLY A 5 -20.36 20.25 3.78
N ALA A 6 -19.85 20.23 2.54
CA ALA A 6 -18.52 20.75 2.26
C ALA A 6 -18.47 22.25 2.60
N VAL A 7 -17.49 22.62 3.41
CA VAL A 7 -17.16 24.00 3.76
C VAL A 7 -15.98 24.42 2.91
N PHE A 8 -16.06 25.61 2.34
CA PHE A 8 -15.05 26.16 1.45
C PHE A 8 -14.37 27.37 2.09
N ASP A 9 -13.09 27.57 1.82
CA ASP A 9 -12.42 28.84 2.11
C ASP A 9 -12.82 29.93 1.10
N ASP A 10 -12.36 31.17 1.33
CA ASP A 10 -12.62 32.30 0.44
C ASP A 10 -12.01 32.12 -0.96
N SER A 11 -11.10 31.14 -1.13
CA SER A 11 -10.48 30.76 -2.39
C SER A 11 -11.19 29.60 -3.10
N GLY A 12 -12.27 29.07 -2.51
CA GLY A 12 -13.06 27.96 -3.06
C GLY A 12 -12.48 26.57 -2.81
N ASN A 13 -11.47 26.41 -1.95
CA ASN A 13 -10.94 25.11 -1.57
C ASN A 13 -11.80 24.47 -0.48
N VAL A 14 -12.02 23.16 -0.57
CA VAL A 14 -12.71 22.40 0.50
C VAL A 14 -11.82 22.33 1.73
N ILE A 15 -12.25 22.93 2.84
CA ILE A 15 -11.53 22.89 4.12
C ILE A 15 -12.10 21.87 5.10
N SER A 16 -13.35 21.45 4.92
CA SER A 16 -13.98 20.40 5.72
C SER A 16 -15.19 19.82 4.99
N CYS A 17 -15.52 18.56 5.24
CA CYS A 17 -16.77 17.95 4.81
C CYS A 17 -17.17 16.83 5.77
N LYS A 18 -18.47 16.54 5.85
CA LYS A 18 -18.98 15.36 6.56
C LYS A 18 -18.90 14.15 5.64
N MET A 19 -18.06 13.18 6.01
CA MET A 19 -18.07 11.85 5.39
C MET A 19 -19.34 11.11 5.80
N HIS A 20 -20.08 10.57 4.83
CA HIS A 20 -21.29 9.79 5.10
C HIS A 20 -20.96 8.55 5.93
N ASP A 21 -21.91 8.08 6.75
CA ASP A 21 -21.85 6.80 7.47
C ASP A 21 -21.46 5.61 6.58
N LEU A 22 -21.73 5.64 5.26
CA LEU A 22 -21.31 4.60 4.32
C LEU A 22 -19.79 4.60 4.07
N VAL A 23 -19.15 5.77 4.08
CA VAL A 23 -17.69 5.90 4.01
C VAL A 23 -17.07 5.51 5.35
N HIS A 24 -17.72 5.87 6.45
CA HIS A 24 -17.31 5.44 7.78
C HIS A 24 -17.45 3.92 7.97
N ASP A 25 -18.53 3.31 7.49
CA ASP A 25 -18.74 1.86 7.52
C ASP A 25 -17.80 1.13 6.58
N LEU A 26 -17.50 1.69 5.42
CA LEU A 26 -16.45 1.18 4.54
C LEU A 26 -15.07 1.28 5.20
N ALA A 27 -14.73 2.41 5.80
CA ALA A 27 -13.47 2.60 6.52
C ALA A 27 -13.36 1.67 7.74
N ARG A 28 -14.47 1.42 8.44
CA ARG A 28 -14.55 0.49 9.57
C ARG A 28 -14.48 -0.97 9.13
N ALA A 29 -15.09 -1.31 7.99
CA ALA A 29 -14.91 -2.62 7.36
C ALA A 29 -13.46 -2.82 6.92
N LEU A 30 -12.81 -1.77 6.40
CA LEU A 30 -11.39 -1.77 6.01
C LEU A 30 -10.45 -1.80 7.22
N SER A 31 -10.78 -1.14 8.33
CA SER A 31 -10.00 -1.14 9.57
C SER A 31 -10.19 -2.41 10.38
N GLY A 32 -11.23 -3.19 10.10
CA GLY A 32 -11.54 -4.46 10.74
C GLY A 32 -10.91 -5.64 10.00
N ASN A 33 -9.58 -5.71 9.92
CA ASN A 33 -8.72 -6.89 9.69
C ASN A 33 -9.05 -7.96 8.61
N ASP A 34 -10.14 -7.89 7.85
CA ASP A 34 -10.53 -8.91 6.88
C ASP A 34 -10.32 -8.48 5.43
N ILE A 35 -10.31 -7.18 5.14
CA ILE A 35 -10.15 -6.70 3.76
C ILE A 35 -8.68 -6.71 3.32
N THR A 36 -7.74 -6.60 4.27
CA THR A 36 -6.30 -6.77 3.99
C THR A 36 -5.99 -8.17 3.45
N GLN A 37 -6.82 -9.18 3.69
CA GLN A 37 -6.62 -10.54 3.15
C GLN A 37 -6.96 -10.69 1.66
N GLN A 38 -7.66 -9.74 1.05
CA GLN A 38 -8.05 -9.79 -0.36
C GLN A 38 -7.33 -8.79 -1.26
N VAL A 39 -6.52 -7.89 -0.69
CA VAL A 39 -5.74 -6.91 -1.46
C VAL A 39 -4.72 -7.63 -2.34
N GLN A 40 -4.98 -7.64 -3.65
CA GLN A 40 -4.10 -8.24 -4.65
C GLN A 40 -3.16 -7.21 -5.27
N HIS A 41 -3.47 -5.92 -5.18
CA HIS A 41 -2.69 -4.84 -5.75
C HIS A 41 -2.55 -3.73 -4.70
N LEU A 42 -1.31 -3.45 -4.30
CA LEU A 42 -0.99 -2.43 -3.32
C LEU A 42 -0.03 -1.42 -3.96
N SER A 43 -0.35 -0.14 -3.80
CA SER A 43 0.54 0.96 -4.18
C SER A 43 0.84 1.79 -2.95
N LEU A 44 2.13 1.89 -2.60
CA LEU A 44 2.62 2.65 -1.47
C LEU A 44 3.39 3.87 -1.99
N LEU A 45 2.84 5.05 -1.68
CA LEU A 45 3.47 6.33 -1.85
C LEU A 45 3.77 6.84 -0.44
N CYS A 46 5.01 6.71 0.03
CA CYS A 46 5.39 7.20 1.35
C CYS A 46 6.50 8.24 1.24
N TYR A 47 6.32 9.34 1.97
CA TYR A 47 7.34 10.37 2.17
C TYR A 47 8.24 10.08 3.38
N GLU A 48 7.81 9.16 4.26
CA GLU A 48 8.53 8.76 5.48
C GLU A 48 8.75 7.24 5.55
N GLN A 49 9.61 6.81 6.47
CA GLN A 49 10.07 5.43 6.60
C GLN A 49 8.90 4.48 6.90
N LEU A 50 8.69 3.49 6.03
CA LEU A 50 7.71 2.44 6.26
C LEU A 50 8.19 1.57 7.44
N GLY A 51 7.41 1.54 8.52
CA GLY A 51 7.69 0.72 9.70
C GLY A 51 7.95 -0.74 9.33
N SER A 52 8.79 -1.41 10.11
CA SER A 52 9.36 -2.74 9.84
C SER A 52 8.36 -3.88 9.69
N SER A 53 7.06 -3.66 9.92
CA SER A 53 6.02 -4.68 9.75
C SER A 53 4.99 -4.20 8.74
N LEU A 54 5.27 -4.45 7.46
CA LEU A 54 4.25 -4.34 6.44
C LEU A 54 3.42 -5.63 6.49
N GLU A 55 2.32 -5.61 7.23
CA GLU A 55 1.35 -6.71 7.26
C GLU A 55 0.56 -6.73 5.94
N VAL A 56 1.21 -7.23 4.88
CA VAL A 56 0.58 -7.30 3.56
C VAL A 56 -0.23 -8.58 3.41
N SER A 57 -1.28 -8.49 2.60
CA SER A 57 -2.07 -9.61 2.13
C SER A 57 -1.22 -10.77 1.64
N LYS A 58 -1.54 -12.00 2.07
CA LYS A 58 -0.97 -13.23 1.50
C LYS A 58 -1.30 -13.39 0.01
N ASN A 59 -2.36 -12.72 -0.46
CA ASN A 59 -2.83 -12.77 -1.84
C ASN A 59 -2.26 -11.65 -2.72
N LEU A 60 -1.29 -10.89 -2.23
CA LEU A 60 -0.71 -9.79 -2.99
C LEU A 60 0.00 -10.29 -4.25
N ARG A 61 -0.38 -9.71 -5.39
CA ARG A 61 0.17 -10.02 -6.72
C ARG A 61 0.94 -8.86 -7.32
N THR A 62 0.60 -7.63 -6.96
CA THR A 62 1.32 -6.44 -7.39
C THR A 62 1.62 -5.57 -6.19
N LEU A 63 2.88 -5.17 -6.08
CA LEU A 63 3.34 -4.18 -5.14
C LEU A 63 4.09 -3.08 -5.87
N LEU A 64 3.54 -1.88 -5.84
CA LEU A 64 4.21 -0.69 -6.32
C LEU A 64 4.69 0.09 -5.11
N VAL A 65 5.99 0.37 -5.04
CA VAL A 65 6.54 1.15 -3.94
C VAL A 65 7.35 2.30 -4.51
N SER A 66 6.95 3.50 -4.11
CA SER A 66 7.71 4.72 -4.34
C SER A 66 8.22 5.24 -3.00
N CYS A 67 9.26 4.58 -2.45
CA CYS A 67 9.83 4.94 -1.15
C CYS A 67 11.36 4.83 -1.17
N ASN A 68 12.03 5.90 -0.74
CA ASN A 68 13.49 5.97 -0.67
C ASN A 68 14.10 5.13 0.47
N LEU A 69 13.28 4.62 1.39
CA LEU A 69 13.71 4.00 2.66
C LEU A 69 13.19 2.57 2.84
N LEU A 70 12.68 1.92 1.79
CA LEU A 70 12.35 0.51 1.89
C LEU A 70 13.63 -0.32 1.99
N LYS A 71 13.82 -0.95 3.15
CA LYS A 71 14.77 -2.05 3.27
C LYS A 71 14.24 -3.26 2.52
N LEU A 72 14.88 -3.51 1.39
CA LEU A 72 14.67 -4.64 0.50
C LEU A 72 14.81 -6.01 1.21
N GLU A 73 15.47 -6.05 2.35
CA GLU A 73 15.56 -7.23 3.23
C GLU A 73 14.18 -7.79 3.67
N ASN A 74 13.10 -7.01 3.57
CA ASN A 74 11.76 -7.41 3.98
C ASN A 74 11.00 -8.28 2.95
N PHE A 75 11.56 -8.52 1.75
CA PHE A 75 10.91 -9.34 0.72
C PHE A 75 11.08 -10.84 0.96
N SER A 76 10.49 -11.33 2.06
CA SER A 76 10.46 -12.77 2.32
C SER A 76 9.39 -13.47 1.50
N ASN A 77 9.73 -14.64 0.94
CA ASN A 77 8.77 -15.53 0.30
C ASN A 77 7.63 -15.99 1.23
N LYS A 78 7.78 -15.85 2.56
CA LYS A 78 6.72 -16.19 3.52
C LYS A 78 5.53 -15.24 3.41
N ILE A 79 5.81 -13.97 3.06
CA ILE A 79 4.84 -12.89 2.99
C ILE A 79 4.35 -12.74 1.53
N PHE A 80 5.28 -12.74 0.57
CA PHE A 80 5.00 -12.44 -0.84
C PHE A 80 4.87 -13.67 -1.74
N LYS A 81 4.17 -14.70 -1.26
CA LYS A 81 4.03 -16.02 -1.94
C LYS A 81 3.42 -15.94 -3.34
N HIS A 82 2.58 -14.94 -3.62
CA HIS A 82 1.86 -14.82 -4.89
C HIS A 82 2.25 -13.57 -5.68
N LEU A 83 3.32 -12.89 -5.26
CA LEU A 83 3.77 -11.66 -5.91
C LEU A 83 4.24 -11.96 -7.32
N ARG A 84 3.72 -11.21 -8.29
CA ARG A 84 4.03 -11.33 -9.73
C ARG A 84 4.66 -10.08 -10.29
N ALA A 85 4.34 -8.92 -9.73
CA ALA A 85 4.91 -7.64 -10.13
C ALA A 85 5.37 -6.88 -8.90
N LEU A 86 6.63 -6.49 -8.89
CA LEU A 86 7.23 -5.58 -7.93
C LEU A 86 7.71 -4.36 -8.70
N CYS A 87 7.48 -3.16 -8.19
CA CYS A 87 8.05 -1.94 -8.77
C CYS A 87 8.66 -1.13 -7.64
N LEU A 88 9.94 -0.79 -7.79
CA LEU A 88 10.73 -0.08 -6.78
C LEU A 88 11.15 1.28 -7.36
N VAL A 89 10.21 2.22 -7.41
CA VAL A 89 10.49 3.57 -7.91
C VAL A 89 11.19 4.36 -6.81
N GLY A 90 12.32 5.00 -7.14
CA GLY A 90 13.05 5.85 -6.19
C GLY A 90 13.81 5.09 -5.09
N SER A 91 13.90 3.76 -5.15
CA SER A 91 14.77 3.02 -4.23
C SER A 91 16.23 3.25 -4.61
N TYR A 92 17.06 3.72 -3.68
CA TYR A 92 18.52 3.86 -3.85
C TYR A 92 19.28 2.55 -3.63
N ALA A 93 18.69 1.43 -4.03
CA ALA A 93 19.32 0.13 -3.84
C ALA A 93 20.44 -0.06 -4.87
N GLU A 94 21.69 -0.12 -4.41
CA GLU A 94 22.84 -0.44 -5.26
C GLU A 94 22.77 -1.90 -5.74
N GLU A 95 22.25 -2.79 -4.89
CA GLU A 95 22.07 -4.21 -5.18
C GLU A 95 20.68 -4.68 -4.73
N LEU A 96 20.16 -5.70 -5.43
CA LEU A 96 18.95 -6.41 -5.03
C LEU A 96 19.31 -7.50 -4.03
N PRO A 97 18.54 -7.69 -2.94
CA PRO A 97 18.80 -8.73 -1.96
C PRO A 97 18.52 -10.11 -2.57
N ASP A 98 19.25 -11.11 -2.08
CA ASP A 98 19.08 -12.52 -2.49
C ASP A 98 17.65 -13.03 -2.26
N SER A 99 16.92 -12.45 -1.30
CA SER A 99 15.53 -12.79 -0.97
C SER A 99 14.57 -12.58 -2.14
N ILE A 100 14.86 -11.67 -3.08
CA ILE A 100 14.06 -11.52 -4.31
C ILE A 100 14.10 -12.80 -5.15
N GLY A 101 15.23 -13.52 -5.15
CA GLY A 101 15.36 -14.80 -5.84
C GLY A 101 14.42 -15.89 -5.30
N GLU A 102 13.90 -15.73 -4.08
CA GLU A 102 12.95 -16.66 -3.49
C GLU A 102 11.50 -16.45 -3.98
N LEU A 103 11.22 -15.33 -4.66
CA LEU A 103 9.88 -14.97 -5.15
C LEU A 103 9.52 -15.72 -6.43
N LYS A 104 9.18 -17.01 -6.29
CA LYS A 104 8.95 -17.96 -7.41
C LYS A 104 7.93 -17.53 -8.47
N HIS A 105 7.02 -16.63 -8.12
CA HIS A 105 5.97 -16.15 -9.02
C HIS A 105 6.25 -14.77 -9.62
N LEU A 106 7.36 -14.13 -9.25
CA LEU A 106 7.72 -12.82 -9.76
C LEU A 106 8.00 -12.91 -11.27
N ARG A 107 7.40 -12.00 -12.03
CA ARG A 107 7.50 -11.90 -13.49
C ARG A 107 7.99 -10.53 -13.95
N TYR A 108 7.70 -9.50 -13.16
CA TYR A 108 8.03 -8.11 -13.44
C TYR A 108 8.70 -7.50 -12.22
N LEU A 109 9.84 -6.86 -12.42
CA LEU A 109 10.61 -6.10 -11.44
C LEU A 109 10.99 -4.76 -12.06
#